data_AF-A0A3D3SCA1-F1
#
_entry.id   AF-A0A3D3SCA1-F1
#
_cell.length_a   1.000
_cell.length_b   1.000
_cell.length_c   1.000
_cell.angle_alpha   90.00
_cell.angle_beta   90.00
_cell.angle_gamma   90.00
#
_symmetry.space_group_name_H-M   'P 1'
#
loop_
_entity.id
_entity.type
_entity.pdbx_description
1 polymer ?
#
loop_
_entity_poly.entity_id
_entity_poly.type
_entity_poly.pdbx_seq_one_letter_code
_entity_poly.pdbx_strand_id
1 'polypeptide(L)'
;GAVAIGLSGLLTRSLTEMKSICEALEASGSKSLVLCGGAAVEPSFVAREVEPKHPGLVRACKDAFDAATVLEAFMDSESSGLTKEPSRANIGRPDARRSRPIEPKTNPAFEPPFIGPSEALSIPFAELVALMERKVLYSSRWGYRRDEYDEAERELEGLLPEAERLAAPMAVYGYFPCKRAGETILTVQSADRQKVLELPFPAEKEGAHRTIAAYFSPEKDAIAFFAVTAGQGIARAARTLKDEGKLEAYWRLHGLGSALAEAAAEWAHDRIAADLAAAGAQTRGRRYSFGFPACPGTEFQDPLLELLAASRIGISATPGHQLDPEHSVTAFVVARPDAIYFET
;
A
#
# COMPACT_ATOMS: atom_id res chain seq x y z
N GLY A 1 -10.08 33.50 0.58
CA GLY A 1 -9.48 32.21 0.20
C GLY A 1 -9.62 31.23 1.35
N ALA A 2 -9.40 29.94 1.12
CA ALA A 2 -9.37 28.96 2.21
C ALA A 2 -8.25 29.32 3.21
N VAL A 3 -8.49 29.17 4.51
CA VAL A 3 -7.50 29.44 5.57
C VAL A 3 -6.47 28.32 5.64
N ALA A 4 -6.90 27.08 5.41
CA ALA A 4 -6.06 25.90 5.34
C ALA A 4 -6.48 24.96 4.20
N ILE A 5 -5.53 24.16 3.72
CA ILE A 5 -5.69 23.16 2.67
C ILE A 5 -5.10 21.84 3.18
N GLY A 6 -5.91 20.79 3.18
CA GLY A 6 -5.46 19.44 3.53
C GLY A 6 -5.08 18.65 2.28
N LEU A 7 -3.87 18.08 2.25
CA LEU A 7 -3.37 17.20 1.20
C LEU A 7 -3.20 15.79 1.77
N SER A 8 -3.88 14.81 1.17
CA SER A 8 -3.81 13.41 1.58
C SER A 8 -3.09 12.55 0.55
N GLY A 9 -2.11 11.76 0.98
CA GLY A 9 -1.29 10.91 0.12
C GLY A 9 -1.34 9.45 0.54
N LEU A 10 -1.84 8.58 -0.35
CA LEU A 10 -1.86 7.12 -0.13
C LEU A 10 -0.68 6.43 -0.81
N LEU A 11 -0.16 6.98 -1.91
CA LEU A 11 0.90 6.38 -2.72
C LEU A 11 2.07 7.35 -2.92
N THR A 12 3.24 6.82 -3.27
CA THR A 12 4.46 7.60 -3.60
C THR A 12 4.22 8.64 -4.69
N ARG A 13 3.39 8.34 -5.70
CA ARG A 13 2.99 9.32 -6.73
C ARG A 13 2.18 10.48 -6.15
N SER A 14 1.30 10.24 -5.17
CA SER A 14 0.55 11.29 -4.48
C SER A 14 1.47 12.31 -3.80
N LEU A 15 2.67 11.89 -3.36
CA LEU A 15 3.68 12.80 -2.81
C LEU A 15 4.23 13.79 -3.84
N THR A 16 4.27 13.40 -5.12
CA THR A 16 4.68 14.30 -6.20
C THR A 16 3.59 15.34 -6.49
N GLU A 17 2.33 14.92 -6.49
CA GLU A 17 1.19 15.85 -6.64
C GLU A 17 1.13 16.88 -5.52
N MET A 18 1.50 16.52 -4.27
CA MET A 18 1.59 17.48 -3.16
C MET A 18 2.54 18.64 -3.48
N LYS A 19 3.70 18.34 -4.09
CA LYS A 19 4.66 19.37 -4.50
C LYS A 19 4.07 20.27 -5.58
N SER A 20 3.46 19.68 -6.61
CA SER A 20 2.84 20.43 -7.70
C SER A 20 1.68 21.32 -7.22
N ILE A 21 0.91 20.87 -6.23
CA ILE A 21 -0.14 21.68 -5.61
C ILE A 21 0.47 22.87 -4.84
N CYS A 22 1.53 22.65 -4.07
CA CYS A 22 2.25 23.74 -3.39
C CYS A 22 2.81 24.77 -4.38
N GLU A 23 3.43 24.33 -5.48
CA GLU A 23 3.92 25.22 -6.54
C GLU A 23 2.77 26.00 -7.20
N ALA A 24 1.61 25.36 -7.41
CA ALA A 24 0.43 26.03 -7.94
C ALA A 24 -0.15 27.06 -6.95
N LEU A 25 -0.13 26.76 -5.64
CA LEU A 25 -0.55 27.69 -4.60
C LEU A 25 0.39 28.91 -4.55
N GLU A 26 1.70 28.71 -4.65
CA GLU A 26 2.68 29.78 -4.78
C GLU A 26 2.39 30.67 -6.00
N ALA A 27 2.19 30.06 -7.18
CA ALA A 27 1.88 30.78 -8.41
C ALA A 27 0.58 31.59 -8.33
N SER A 28 -0.40 31.13 -7.53
CA SER A 28 -1.64 31.85 -7.26
C SER A 28 -1.53 32.91 -6.15
N GLY A 29 -0.38 33.05 -5.51
CA GLY A 29 -0.15 33.97 -4.39
C GLY A 29 -0.80 33.54 -3.07
N SER A 30 -1.24 32.29 -2.96
CA SER A 30 -1.89 31.77 -1.76
C SER A 30 -0.87 31.43 -0.67
N LYS A 31 -1.13 31.91 0.55
CA LYS A 31 -0.33 31.60 1.76
C LYS A 31 -1.08 30.73 2.77
N SER A 32 -2.16 30.09 2.34
CA SER A 32 -2.95 29.19 3.19
C SER A 32 -2.05 28.16 3.89
N LEU A 33 -2.38 27.79 5.12
CA LEU A 33 -1.75 26.68 5.81
C LEU A 33 -1.95 25.39 4.99
N VAL A 34 -0.90 24.61 4.76
CA VAL A 34 -0.98 23.31 4.10
C VAL A 34 -0.73 22.20 5.13
N LEU A 35 -1.69 21.29 5.26
CA LEU A 35 -1.60 20.12 6.15
C LEU A 35 -1.45 18.86 5.29
N CYS A 36 -0.30 18.22 5.36
CA CYS A 36 0.02 16.99 4.62
C CYS A 36 -0.16 15.77 5.51
N GLY A 37 -0.96 14.79 5.10
CA GLY A 37 -1.16 13.55 5.82
C GLY A 37 -1.48 12.37 4.90
N GLY A 38 -1.67 11.19 5.46
CA GLY A 38 -1.94 9.97 4.70
C GLY A 38 -0.81 8.95 4.76
N ALA A 39 -1.10 7.71 4.38
CA ALA A 39 -0.25 6.56 4.68
C ALA A 39 1.15 6.62 4.04
N ALA A 40 1.31 7.31 2.91
CA ALA A 40 2.60 7.46 2.25
C ALA A 40 3.38 8.72 2.69
N VAL A 41 2.79 9.57 3.52
CA VAL A 41 3.39 10.88 3.86
C VAL A 41 4.30 10.75 5.08
N GLU A 42 5.61 10.88 4.84
CA GLU A 42 6.58 11.02 5.92
C GLU A 42 6.82 12.49 6.29
N PRO A 43 6.92 12.82 7.59
CA PRO A 43 7.25 14.18 8.03
C PRO A 43 8.57 14.72 7.45
N SER A 44 9.56 13.84 7.29
CA SER A 44 10.86 14.14 6.69
C SER A 44 10.72 14.59 5.22
N PHE A 45 9.88 13.90 4.44
CA PHE A 45 9.59 14.24 3.05
C PHE A 45 8.90 15.59 2.95
N VAL A 46 7.87 15.85 3.77
CA VAL A 46 7.14 17.12 3.76
C VAL A 46 8.09 18.29 4.04
N ALA A 47 8.91 18.20 5.09
CA ALA A 47 9.85 19.26 5.45
C ALA A 47 10.93 19.51 4.38
N ARG A 48 11.39 18.45 3.70
CA ARG A 48 12.49 18.55 2.73
C ARG A 48 12.05 18.92 1.32
N GLU A 49 10.89 18.44 0.90
CA GLU A 49 10.51 18.41 -0.51
C GLU A 49 9.23 19.20 -0.81
N VAL A 50 8.33 19.37 0.18
CA VAL A 50 7.03 20.05 0.00
C VAL A 50 7.06 21.47 0.60
N GLU A 51 7.52 21.63 1.84
CA GLU A 51 7.60 22.93 2.51
C GLU A 51 8.40 23.98 1.71
N PRO A 52 9.54 23.67 1.06
CA PRO A 52 10.26 24.65 0.25
C PRO A 52 9.54 25.14 -1.01
N LYS A 53 8.42 24.50 -1.38
CA LYS A 53 7.63 24.79 -2.58
C LYS A 53 6.39 25.64 -2.31
N HIS A 54 6.18 26.06 -1.06
CA HIS A 54 5.01 26.85 -0.67
C HIS A 54 5.45 28.08 0.14
N PRO A 55 4.92 29.29 -0.14
CA PRO A 55 5.29 30.50 0.59
C PRO A 55 4.65 30.60 1.99
N GLY A 56 3.69 29.74 2.32
CA GLY A 56 3.03 29.67 3.62
C GLY A 56 3.52 28.51 4.49
N LEU A 57 2.85 28.29 5.62
CA LEU A 57 3.20 27.19 6.52
C LEU A 57 2.79 25.83 5.93
N VAL A 58 3.69 24.85 5.94
CA VAL A 58 3.40 23.46 5.57
C VAL A 58 3.69 22.56 6.76
N ARG A 59 2.77 21.67 7.13
CA ARG A 59 2.96 20.75 8.26
C ARG A 59 2.55 19.34 7.88
N ALA A 60 3.37 18.37 8.26
CA ALA A 60 2.98 16.97 8.24
C ALA A 60 2.15 16.65 9.48
N CYS A 61 1.03 15.97 9.31
CA CYS A 61 0.14 15.57 10.39
C CYS A 61 0.08 14.05 10.45
N LYS A 62 0.30 13.47 11.63
CA LYS A 62 0.26 12.00 11.82
C LYS A 62 -1.14 11.41 11.62
N ASP A 63 -2.18 12.15 11.99
CA ASP A 63 -3.57 11.74 11.98
C ASP A 63 -4.49 12.96 11.96
N ALA A 64 -5.81 12.73 11.95
CA ALA A 64 -6.81 13.79 11.90
C ALA A 64 -6.82 14.68 13.16
N PHE A 65 -6.46 14.14 14.34
CA PHE A 65 -6.44 14.90 15.59
C PHE A 65 -5.23 15.84 15.66
N ASP A 66 -4.08 15.39 15.17
CA ASP A 66 -2.89 16.20 15.00
C ASP A 66 -3.14 17.35 14.02
N ALA A 67 -3.81 17.06 12.89
CA ALA A 67 -4.21 18.08 11.93
C ALA A 67 -5.15 19.12 12.54
N ALA A 68 -6.13 18.71 13.34
CA ALA A 68 -7.02 19.62 14.05
C ALA A 68 -6.25 20.51 15.05
N THR A 69 -5.34 19.92 15.81
CA THR A 69 -4.49 20.63 16.79
C THR A 69 -3.62 21.69 16.11
N VAL A 70 -3.02 21.37 14.96
CA VAL A 70 -2.20 22.31 14.18
C VAL A 70 -3.05 23.45 13.62
N LEU A 71 -4.26 23.14 13.14
CA LEU A 71 -5.17 24.13 12.60
C LEU A 71 -5.66 25.11 13.68
N GLU A 72 -6.03 24.62 14.86
CA GLU A 72 -6.41 25.44 16.01
C GLU A 72 -5.27 26.38 16.42
N ALA A 73 -4.06 25.84 16.59
CA ALA A 73 -2.89 26.65 16.93
C ALA A 73 -2.57 27.72 15.88
N PHE A 74 -2.76 27.42 14.59
CA PHE A 74 -2.56 28.39 13.51
C PHE A 74 -3.60 29.51 13.56
N MET A 75 -4.88 29.17 13.74
CA MET A 75 -5.98 30.12 13.89
C MET A 75 -5.77 31.08 15.08
N ASP A 76 -5.26 30.55 16.20
CA ASP A 76 -4.92 31.33 17.39
C ASP A 76 -3.70 32.24 17.17
N SER A 77 -2.73 31.82 16.34
CA SER A 77 -1.54 32.62 16.02
C SER A 77 -1.84 33.79 15.07
N GLU A 78 -2.70 33.59 14.07
CA GLU A 78 -3.17 34.62 13.15
C GLU A 78 -3.98 35.71 13.88
N SER A 79 -4.75 35.32 14.90
CA SER A 79 -5.56 36.24 15.70
C SER A 79 -4.76 36.99 16.77
N SER A 80 -3.56 36.54 17.12
CA SER A 80 -2.71 37.14 18.17
C SER A 80 -1.47 37.88 17.65
N GLY A 81 -1.19 37.88 16.33
CA GLY A 81 -0.06 38.61 15.73
C GLY A 81 1.32 38.17 16.21
N LEU A 82 1.42 37.00 16.86
CA LEU A 82 2.65 36.46 17.43
C LEU A 82 3.25 35.43 16.46
N THR A 83 4.30 35.84 15.75
CA THR A 83 5.18 34.93 15.01
C THR A 83 6.01 34.11 16.00
N LYS A 84 5.80 32.79 16.04
CA LYS A 84 6.67 31.87 16.80
C LYS A 84 7.40 30.91 15.86
N GLU A 85 8.68 30.75 16.17
CA GLU A 85 9.73 30.07 15.40
C GLU A 85 9.40 28.63 15.01
N PRO A 86 10.00 28.14 13.90
CA PRO A 86 9.87 26.76 13.46
C PRO A 86 10.46 25.80 14.52
N SER A 87 9.64 24.90 15.03
CA SER A 87 10.12 23.78 15.85
C SER A 87 10.92 22.83 14.95
N ARG A 88 12.24 22.81 15.13
CA ARG A 88 13.08 21.72 14.66
C ARG A 88 12.74 20.49 15.50
N ALA A 89 11.88 19.62 14.98
CA ALA A 89 11.73 18.28 15.53
C ALA A 89 13.09 17.57 15.42
N ASN A 90 13.60 17.12 16.56
CA ASN A 90 14.80 16.28 16.63
C ASN A 90 14.53 15.00 15.83
N ILE A 91 15.18 14.88 14.67
CA ILE A 91 15.15 13.72 13.81
C ILE A 91 15.96 12.62 14.51
N GLY A 92 15.27 11.67 15.13
CA GLY A 92 15.86 10.38 15.46
C GLY A 92 16.28 9.70 14.16
N ARG A 93 17.58 9.48 13.97
CA ARG A 93 18.09 8.59 12.91
C ARG A 93 17.45 7.21 13.06
N PRO A 94 17.01 6.55 11.98
CA PRO A 94 16.65 5.14 12.04
C PRO A 94 17.85 4.35 12.58
N ASP A 95 17.56 3.42 13.49
CA ASP A 95 18.55 2.64 14.21
C ASP A 95 19.39 1.82 13.20
N ALA A 96 20.63 2.25 12.95
CA ALA A 96 21.61 1.62 12.05
C ALA A 96 22.12 0.26 12.57
N ARG A 97 21.37 -0.40 13.46
CA ARG A 97 21.81 -1.62 14.14
C ARG A 97 21.44 -2.84 13.31
N ARG A 98 22.44 -3.25 12.50
CA ARG A 98 22.61 -4.53 11.78
C ARG A 98 21.95 -4.63 10.40
N SER A 99 22.22 -3.70 9.49
CA SER A 99 21.95 -3.93 8.07
C SER A 99 23.10 -4.73 7.45
N ARG A 100 22.83 -5.97 7.05
CA ARG A 100 23.73 -6.76 6.18
C ARG A 100 23.19 -6.72 4.76
N PRO A 101 24.07 -6.69 3.73
CA PRO A 101 23.63 -6.81 2.34
C PRO A 101 22.85 -8.10 2.11
N ILE A 102 21.94 -8.10 1.14
CA ILE A 102 21.34 -9.32 0.63
C ILE A 102 22.34 -9.93 -0.36
N GLU A 103 22.86 -11.11 -0.03
CA GLU A 103 23.75 -11.83 -0.95
C GLU A 103 22.97 -12.29 -2.18
N PRO A 104 23.40 -11.92 -3.41
CA PRO A 104 22.72 -12.32 -4.63
C PRO A 104 22.60 -13.84 -4.76
N LYS A 105 21.39 -14.32 -5.05
CA LYS A 105 21.13 -15.75 -5.23
C LYS A 105 21.59 -16.22 -6.61
N THR A 106 22.00 -17.47 -6.69
CA THR A 106 22.50 -18.11 -7.93
C THR A 106 21.61 -19.26 -8.40
N ASN A 107 20.88 -19.89 -7.48
CA ASN A 107 19.92 -20.98 -7.76
C ASN A 107 18.47 -20.48 -7.68
N PRO A 108 17.50 -21.12 -8.36
CA PRO A 108 16.08 -20.77 -8.23
C PRO A 108 15.57 -20.96 -6.79
N ALA A 109 14.53 -20.23 -6.41
CA ALA A 109 13.90 -20.32 -5.10
C ALA A 109 13.03 -21.58 -4.95
N PHE A 110 12.31 -21.92 -6.01
CA PHE A 110 11.40 -23.05 -6.12
C PHE A 110 11.20 -23.37 -7.61
N GLU A 111 10.71 -24.57 -7.92
CA GLU A 111 10.17 -24.84 -9.26
C GLU A 111 8.67 -24.51 -9.25
N PRO A 112 8.18 -23.67 -10.17
CA PRO A 112 6.79 -23.22 -10.15
C PRO A 112 5.83 -24.38 -10.52
N PRO A 113 4.70 -24.52 -9.81
CA PRO A 113 3.75 -25.62 -10.07
C PRO A 113 3.06 -25.51 -11.44
N PHE A 114 2.93 -24.29 -11.96
CA PHE A 114 2.46 -23.99 -13.31
C PHE A 114 3.06 -22.65 -13.77
N ILE A 115 2.95 -22.31 -15.06
CA ILE A 115 3.43 -21.03 -15.60
C ILE A 115 2.25 -20.23 -16.13
N GLY A 116 2.19 -18.96 -15.75
CA GLY A 116 1.13 -18.03 -16.10
C GLY A 116 0.14 -17.80 -14.98
N PRO A 117 -0.96 -17.09 -15.27
CA PRO A 117 -2.00 -16.83 -14.28
C PRO A 117 -2.92 -18.05 -14.10
N SER A 118 -3.42 -18.21 -12.88
CA SER A 118 -4.48 -19.16 -12.55
C SER A 118 -5.79 -18.77 -13.24
N GLU A 119 -6.79 -19.64 -13.09
CA GLU A 119 -8.19 -19.24 -13.27
C GLU A 119 -8.59 -18.21 -12.20
N ALA A 120 -9.69 -17.50 -12.46
CA ALA A 120 -10.30 -16.61 -11.48
C ALA A 120 -10.93 -17.45 -10.36
N LEU A 121 -10.58 -17.14 -9.12
CA LEU A 121 -11.04 -17.86 -7.94
C LEU A 121 -11.99 -16.98 -7.14
N SER A 122 -13.17 -17.50 -6.83
CA SER A 122 -14.04 -16.86 -5.83
C SER A 122 -13.53 -17.21 -4.44
N ILE A 123 -13.47 -16.22 -3.55
CA ILE A 123 -13.07 -16.42 -2.15
C ILE A 123 -14.34 -16.46 -1.30
N PRO A 124 -14.60 -17.55 -0.56
CA PRO A 124 -15.74 -17.60 0.34
C PRO A 124 -15.65 -16.50 1.41
N PHE A 125 -16.73 -15.76 1.61
CA PHE A 125 -16.75 -14.62 2.54
C PHE A 125 -16.36 -15.03 3.97
N ALA A 126 -16.81 -16.21 4.42
CA ALA A 126 -16.46 -16.76 5.73
C ALA A 126 -14.94 -16.96 5.91
N GLU A 127 -14.19 -17.30 4.86
CA GLU A 127 -12.74 -17.43 4.92
C GLU A 127 -12.06 -16.06 5.10
N LEU A 128 -12.59 -15.01 4.48
CA LEU A 128 -12.11 -13.65 4.72
C LEU A 128 -12.33 -13.21 6.17
N VAL A 129 -13.50 -13.49 6.73
CA VAL A 129 -13.83 -13.16 8.12
C VAL A 129 -12.92 -13.91 9.10
N ALA A 130 -12.56 -15.16 8.78
CA ALA A 130 -11.61 -15.95 9.57
C ALA A 130 -10.18 -15.38 9.53
N LEU A 131 -9.74 -14.89 8.37
CA LEU A 131 -8.39 -14.34 8.17
C LEU A 131 -8.26 -12.85 8.56
N MET A 132 -9.36 -12.17 8.84
CA MET A 132 -9.37 -10.75 9.14
C MET A 132 -8.59 -10.39 10.41
N GLU A 133 -7.64 -9.45 10.28
CA GLU A 133 -6.90 -8.90 11.41
C GLU A 133 -7.74 -7.88 12.18
N ARG A 134 -8.62 -8.38 13.06
CA ARG A 134 -9.57 -7.59 13.87
C ARG A 134 -8.94 -6.43 14.62
N LYS A 135 -7.75 -6.64 15.20
CA LYS A 135 -7.04 -5.58 15.93
C LYS A 135 -6.74 -4.37 15.06
N VAL A 136 -6.29 -4.57 13.83
CA VAL A 136 -5.99 -3.50 12.88
C VAL A 136 -7.28 -2.80 12.43
N LEU A 137 -8.36 -3.56 12.19
CA LEU A 137 -9.66 -2.97 11.91
C LEU A 137 -10.12 -2.06 13.06
N TYR A 138 -10.10 -2.56 14.29
CA TYR A 138 -10.61 -1.83 15.45
C TYR A 138 -9.77 -0.59 15.75
N SER A 139 -8.45 -0.73 15.88
CA SER A 139 -7.61 0.41 16.25
C SER A 139 -7.37 1.35 15.08
N SER A 140 -6.86 0.82 13.96
CA SER A 140 -6.27 1.67 12.91
C SER A 140 -7.29 2.15 11.89
N ARG A 141 -8.41 1.42 11.71
CA ARG A 141 -9.44 1.79 10.73
C ARG A 141 -10.68 2.39 11.39
N TRP A 142 -11.08 1.91 12.56
CA TRP A 142 -12.27 2.40 13.27
C TRP A 142 -11.98 3.32 14.46
N GLY A 143 -10.74 3.38 14.94
CA GLY A 143 -10.31 4.30 15.98
C GLY A 143 -10.64 3.87 17.42
N TYR A 144 -11.03 2.61 17.62
CA TYR A 144 -11.31 2.06 18.95
C TYR A 144 -10.04 1.88 19.80
N ARG A 145 -10.14 2.17 21.10
CA ARG A 145 -9.12 1.83 22.08
C ARG A 145 -9.24 0.37 22.50
N ARG A 146 -8.18 -0.19 23.10
CA ARG A 146 -8.13 -1.62 23.47
C ARG A 146 -9.21 -2.04 24.46
N ASP A 147 -9.61 -1.14 25.35
CA ASP A 147 -10.68 -1.34 26.33
C ASP A 147 -12.09 -1.33 25.70
N GLU A 148 -12.22 -0.93 24.43
CA GLU A 148 -13.49 -0.84 23.69
C GLU A 148 -13.65 -1.97 22.65
N TYR A 149 -12.75 -2.96 22.62
CA TYR A 149 -12.76 -4.00 21.57
C TYR A 149 -14.01 -4.88 21.59
N ASP A 150 -14.63 -5.10 22.75
CA ASP A 150 -15.89 -5.85 22.82
C ASP A 150 -17.06 -5.09 22.15
N GLU A 151 -17.01 -3.75 22.14
CA GLU A 151 -17.96 -2.93 21.41
C GLU A 151 -17.69 -2.98 19.91
N ALA A 152 -16.41 -2.87 19.52
CA ALA A 152 -16.00 -3.00 18.13
C ALA A 152 -16.35 -4.37 17.53
N GLU A 153 -16.23 -5.48 18.28
CA GLU A 153 -16.65 -6.79 17.80
C GLU A 153 -18.17 -6.84 17.58
N ARG A 154 -18.99 -6.31 18.49
CA ARG A 154 -20.45 -6.24 18.29
C ARG A 154 -20.83 -5.41 17.07
N GLU A 155 -20.14 -4.30 16.83
CA GLU A 155 -20.35 -3.49 15.63
C GLU A 155 -19.96 -4.25 14.36
N LEU A 156 -18.82 -4.97 14.38
CA LEU A 156 -18.41 -5.84 13.29
C LEU A 156 -19.47 -6.90 12.99
N GLU A 157 -19.92 -7.64 14.00
CA GLU A 157 -20.98 -8.66 13.87
C GLU A 157 -22.25 -8.09 13.24
N GLY A 158 -22.63 -6.85 13.59
CA GLY A 158 -23.77 -6.16 12.99
C GLY A 158 -23.58 -5.79 11.52
N LEU A 159 -22.35 -5.51 11.08
CA LEU A 159 -22.02 -5.13 9.70
C LEU A 159 -21.76 -6.33 8.78
N LEU A 160 -21.36 -7.49 9.32
CA LEU A 160 -21.00 -8.66 8.52
C LEU A 160 -22.10 -9.14 7.55
N PRO A 161 -23.40 -9.23 7.91
CA PRO A 161 -24.43 -9.69 6.97
C PRO A 161 -24.59 -8.78 5.75
N GLU A 162 -24.52 -7.47 5.95
CA GLU A 162 -24.59 -6.51 4.84
C GLU A 162 -23.30 -6.52 4.02
N ALA A 163 -22.14 -6.63 4.68
CA ALA A 163 -20.86 -6.77 3.99
C ALA A 163 -20.81 -8.04 3.14
N GLU A 164 -21.32 -9.16 3.62
CA GLU A 164 -21.42 -10.42 2.86
C GLU A 164 -22.27 -10.26 1.60
N ARG A 165 -23.42 -9.57 1.72
CA ARG A 165 -24.31 -9.28 0.60
C ARG A 165 -23.67 -8.36 -0.45
N LEU A 166 -22.82 -7.43 -0.02
CA LEU A 166 -22.17 -6.43 -0.88
C LEU A 166 -20.84 -6.91 -1.46
N ALA A 167 -20.14 -7.81 -0.77
CA ALA A 167 -18.84 -8.31 -1.19
C ALA A 167 -18.97 -9.24 -2.40
N ALA A 168 -17.98 -9.18 -3.28
CA ALA A 168 -17.81 -10.16 -4.35
C ALA A 168 -16.33 -10.53 -4.44
N PRO A 169 -15.81 -11.27 -3.44
CA PRO A 169 -14.38 -11.46 -3.33
C PRO A 169 -13.82 -12.40 -4.38
N MET A 170 -12.74 -11.96 -5.04
CA MET A 170 -12.11 -12.69 -6.12
C MET A 170 -10.58 -12.61 -6.01
N ALA A 171 -9.91 -13.67 -6.47
CA ALA A 171 -8.46 -13.78 -6.54
C ALA A 171 -8.00 -14.31 -7.89
N VAL A 172 -6.82 -13.86 -8.30
CA VAL A 172 -5.99 -14.51 -9.32
C VAL A 172 -4.55 -14.45 -8.84
N TYR A 173 -3.81 -15.55 -9.01
CA TYR A 173 -2.38 -15.59 -8.75
C TYR A 173 -1.69 -16.33 -9.88
N GLY A 174 -0.36 -16.25 -9.94
CA GLY A 174 0.37 -16.94 -10.99
C GLY A 174 1.86 -16.94 -10.74
N TYR A 175 2.55 -17.81 -11.45
CA TYR A 175 3.99 -17.93 -11.40
C TYR A 175 4.59 -17.64 -12.77
N PHE A 176 5.65 -16.86 -12.77
CA PHE A 176 6.24 -16.35 -14.01
C PHE A 176 7.76 -16.59 -13.97
N PRO A 177 8.34 -17.13 -15.04
CA PRO A 177 9.79 -17.23 -15.14
C PRO A 177 10.40 -15.85 -15.03
N CYS A 178 11.41 -15.72 -14.19
CA CYS A 178 12.14 -14.48 -14.04
C CYS A 178 13.65 -14.74 -13.95
N LYS A 179 14.42 -13.68 -14.14
CA LYS A 179 15.85 -13.67 -13.87
C LYS A 179 16.30 -12.27 -13.52
N ARG A 180 17.29 -12.20 -12.63
CA ARG A 180 17.94 -10.94 -12.30
C ARG A 180 18.79 -10.47 -13.48
N ALA A 181 18.60 -9.23 -13.90
CA ALA A 181 19.42 -8.55 -14.90
C ALA A 181 20.21 -7.42 -14.21
N GLY A 182 21.53 -7.52 -14.21
CA GLY A 182 22.38 -6.58 -13.47
C GLY A 182 22.13 -6.62 -11.97
N GLU A 183 22.19 -5.46 -11.31
CA GLU A 183 22.08 -5.37 -9.85
C GLU A 183 20.63 -5.21 -9.38
N THR A 184 19.84 -4.38 -10.06
CA THR A 184 18.55 -3.89 -9.58
C THR A 184 17.36 -4.24 -10.47
N ILE A 185 17.56 -4.90 -11.62
CA ILE A 185 16.46 -5.24 -12.53
C ILE A 185 16.08 -6.71 -12.38
N LEU A 186 14.79 -6.99 -12.38
CA LEU A 186 14.23 -8.32 -12.55
C LEU A 186 13.48 -8.36 -13.89
N THR A 187 13.90 -9.24 -14.80
CA THR A 187 13.12 -9.50 -16.02
C THR A 187 12.12 -10.61 -15.73
N VAL A 188 10.85 -10.40 -16.06
CA VAL A 188 9.75 -11.35 -15.87
C VAL A 188 9.15 -11.67 -17.24
N GLN A 189 9.03 -12.95 -17.56
CA GLN A 189 8.50 -13.40 -18.85
C GLN A 189 7.04 -13.84 -18.73
N SER A 190 6.21 -13.42 -19.70
CA SER A 190 4.83 -13.90 -19.83
C SER A 190 4.76 -15.40 -20.13
N ALA A 191 3.60 -16.01 -19.86
CA ALA A 191 3.39 -17.45 -20.04
C ALA A 191 3.58 -17.91 -21.49
N ASP A 192 3.14 -17.09 -22.46
CA ASP A 192 3.30 -17.30 -23.90
C ASP A 192 4.70 -16.93 -24.44
N ARG A 193 5.57 -16.43 -23.55
CA ARG A 193 6.93 -15.94 -23.81
C ARG A 193 7.03 -14.79 -24.82
N GLN A 194 5.92 -14.14 -25.17
CA GLN A 194 5.90 -13.03 -26.12
C GLN A 194 6.29 -11.69 -25.49
N LYS A 195 6.08 -11.53 -24.18
CA LYS A 195 6.37 -10.30 -23.44
C LYS A 195 7.42 -10.55 -22.36
N VAL A 196 8.30 -9.56 -22.22
CA VAL A 196 9.26 -9.47 -21.11
C VAL A 196 9.01 -8.14 -20.42
N LEU A 197 8.70 -8.20 -19.13
CA LEU A 197 8.54 -7.04 -18.26
C LEU A 197 9.84 -6.84 -17.49
N GLU A 198 10.36 -5.62 -17.50
CA GLU A 198 11.51 -5.23 -16.67
C GLU A 198 11.01 -4.50 -15.43
N LEU A 199 11.25 -5.11 -14.26
CA LEU A 199 10.87 -4.57 -12.97
C LEU A 199 12.11 -4.00 -12.26
N PRO A 200 12.19 -2.67 -12.06
CA PRO A 200 13.25 -2.07 -11.28
C PRO A 200 12.97 -2.21 -9.78
N PHE A 201 13.95 -2.80 -9.09
CA PHE A 201 14.02 -2.88 -7.63
C PHE A 201 15.25 -2.08 -7.18
N PRO A 202 15.11 -0.78 -6.90
CA PRO A 202 16.23 0.06 -6.54
C PRO A 202 16.94 -0.49 -5.29
N ALA A 203 18.25 -0.28 -5.23
CA ALA A 203 19.01 -0.57 -4.03
C ALA A 203 18.82 0.55 -3.01
N GLU A 204 18.91 0.22 -1.72
CA GLU A 204 18.95 1.24 -0.66
C GLU A 204 20.07 2.25 -0.91
N LYS A 205 19.73 3.54 -0.82
CA LYS A 205 20.71 4.62 -0.98
C LYS A 205 21.70 4.68 0.18
N GLU A 206 21.21 4.44 1.39
CA GLU A 206 21.99 4.41 2.63
C GLU A 206 21.83 3.06 3.33
N GLY A 207 22.86 2.60 4.04
CA GLY A 207 22.82 1.32 4.75
C GLY A 207 23.47 0.18 3.97
N ALA A 208 22.78 -0.94 3.82
CA ALA A 208 23.37 -2.18 3.32
C ALA A 208 23.20 -2.40 1.80
N HIS A 209 22.72 -1.37 1.08
CA HIS A 209 22.48 -1.41 -0.36
C HIS A 209 21.64 -2.62 -0.79
N ARG A 210 20.63 -2.97 0.03
CA ARG A 210 19.74 -4.10 -0.23
C ARG A 210 18.85 -3.81 -1.43
N THR A 211 18.58 -4.82 -2.24
CA THR A 211 17.63 -4.76 -3.36
C THR A 211 16.84 -6.05 -3.43
N ILE A 212 15.55 -5.96 -3.78
CA ILE A 212 14.69 -7.14 -3.98
C ILE A 212 15.24 -8.02 -5.12
N ALA A 213 15.85 -7.41 -6.15
CA ALA A 213 16.41 -8.13 -7.28
C ALA A 213 17.44 -9.19 -6.84
N ALA A 214 18.21 -8.92 -5.78
CA ALA A 214 19.23 -9.83 -5.26
C ALA A 214 18.66 -11.19 -4.77
N TYR A 215 17.37 -11.28 -4.47
CA TYR A 215 16.73 -12.55 -4.10
C TYR A 215 16.52 -13.52 -5.27
N PHE A 216 16.79 -13.09 -6.50
CA PHE A 216 16.53 -13.87 -7.70
C PHE A 216 17.82 -14.27 -8.43
N SER A 217 17.85 -15.49 -8.96
CA SER A 217 18.96 -15.99 -9.78
C SER A 217 19.09 -15.19 -11.09
N PRO A 218 20.32 -14.91 -11.57
CA PRO A 218 20.55 -14.31 -12.89
C PRO A 218 20.34 -15.29 -14.05
N GLU A 219 20.30 -16.60 -13.80
CA GLU A 219 20.17 -17.63 -14.84
C GLU A 219 18.71 -18.04 -15.05
N LYS A 220 18.05 -18.50 -13.99
CA LYS A 220 16.66 -18.98 -14.00
C LYS A 220 16.09 -18.89 -12.58
N ASP A 221 14.95 -18.23 -12.44
CA ASP A 221 14.15 -18.24 -11.23
C ASP A 221 12.65 -18.14 -11.57
N ALA A 222 11.80 -18.14 -10.54
CA ALA A 222 10.38 -17.87 -10.68
C ALA A 222 9.92 -16.87 -9.63
N ILE A 223 8.95 -16.04 -10.00
CA ILE A 223 8.28 -15.11 -9.09
C ILE A 223 6.78 -15.39 -9.10
N ALA A 224 6.18 -15.36 -7.92
CA ALA A 224 4.74 -15.45 -7.76
C ALA A 224 4.15 -14.05 -7.65
N PHE A 225 3.07 -13.80 -8.38
CA PHE A 225 2.28 -12.58 -8.33
C PHE A 225 0.83 -12.92 -7.96
N PHE A 226 0.13 -12.00 -7.32
CA PHE A 226 -1.32 -12.11 -7.16
C PHE A 226 -2.02 -10.75 -7.20
N ALA A 227 -3.31 -10.81 -7.53
CA ALA A 227 -4.26 -9.72 -7.42
C ALA A 227 -5.55 -10.25 -6.77
N VAL A 228 -6.06 -9.52 -5.79
CA VAL A 228 -7.29 -9.85 -5.08
C VAL A 228 -8.16 -8.62 -4.93
N THR A 229 -9.47 -8.83 -4.80
CA THR A 229 -10.43 -7.76 -4.52
C THR A 229 -11.53 -8.25 -3.59
N ALA A 230 -12.06 -7.36 -2.74
CA ALA A 230 -13.30 -7.59 -2.01
C ALA A 230 -14.55 -7.30 -2.89
N GLY A 231 -14.35 -6.77 -4.10
CA GLY A 231 -15.39 -6.39 -5.06
C GLY A 231 -15.80 -4.91 -4.95
N GLN A 232 -16.59 -4.44 -5.93
CA GLN A 232 -17.04 -3.04 -6.00
C GLN A 232 -18.17 -2.68 -5.02
N GLY A 233 -18.93 -3.65 -4.51
CA GLY A 233 -20.20 -3.39 -3.81
C GLY A 233 -20.00 -2.59 -2.52
N ILE A 234 -19.01 -2.97 -1.70
CA ILE A 234 -18.68 -2.25 -0.46
C ILE A 234 -18.24 -0.81 -0.76
N ALA A 235 -17.33 -0.62 -1.72
CA ALA A 235 -16.83 0.70 -2.09
C ALA A 235 -17.95 1.61 -2.63
N ARG A 236 -18.89 1.07 -3.42
CA ARG A 236 -20.08 1.80 -3.90
C ARG A 236 -21.00 2.19 -2.75
N ALA A 237 -21.34 1.25 -1.87
CA ALA A 237 -22.20 1.51 -0.72
C ALA A 237 -21.57 2.55 0.24
N ALA A 238 -20.27 2.45 0.50
CA ALA A 238 -19.53 3.43 1.28
C ALA A 238 -19.60 4.83 0.63
N ARG A 239 -19.36 4.94 -0.69
CA ARG A 239 -19.50 6.22 -1.41
C ARG A 239 -20.89 6.81 -1.28
N THR A 240 -21.95 6.01 -1.41
CA THR A 240 -23.33 6.48 -1.18
C THR A 240 -23.53 7.02 0.24
N LEU A 241 -23.04 6.33 1.27
CA LEU A 241 -23.11 6.82 2.65
C LEU A 241 -22.39 8.17 2.83
N LYS A 242 -21.24 8.33 2.18
CA LYS A 242 -20.49 9.60 2.17
C LYS A 242 -21.28 10.72 1.51
N ASP A 243 -21.87 10.47 0.34
CA ASP A 243 -22.66 11.45 -0.42
C ASP A 243 -23.94 11.85 0.34
N GLU A 244 -24.51 10.94 1.13
CA GLU A 244 -25.64 11.20 2.03
C GLU A 244 -25.23 11.89 3.35
N GLY A 245 -23.94 12.17 3.56
CA GLY A 245 -23.43 12.80 4.79
C GLY A 245 -23.36 11.87 6.01
N LYS A 246 -23.56 10.56 5.84
CA LYS A 246 -23.46 9.52 6.90
C LYS A 246 -22.01 9.10 7.09
N LEU A 247 -21.18 10.03 7.56
CA LEU A 247 -19.73 9.88 7.60
C LEU A 247 -19.25 8.71 8.48
N GLU A 248 -19.85 8.51 9.65
CA GLU A 248 -19.47 7.41 10.55
C GLU A 248 -19.70 6.05 9.89
N ALA A 249 -20.91 5.82 9.37
CA ALA A 249 -21.26 4.60 8.64
C ALA A 249 -20.35 4.39 7.41
N TYR A 250 -20.02 5.47 6.69
CA TYR A 250 -19.04 5.43 5.60
C TYR A 250 -17.68 4.92 6.08
N TRP A 251 -17.10 5.51 7.13
CA TRP A 251 -15.78 5.12 7.65
C TRP A 251 -15.78 3.67 8.15
N ARG A 252 -16.87 3.23 8.78
CA ARG A 252 -17.03 1.85 9.25
C ARG A 252 -17.02 0.86 8.09
N LEU A 253 -17.86 1.09 7.09
CA LEU A 253 -17.99 0.21 5.94
C LEU A 253 -16.73 0.22 5.05
N HIS A 254 -16.13 1.39 4.83
CA HIS A 254 -14.87 1.51 4.07
C HIS A 254 -13.69 0.85 4.81
N GLY A 255 -13.64 1.00 6.15
CA GLY A 255 -12.65 0.31 6.99
C GLY A 255 -12.79 -1.21 6.92
N LEU A 256 -14.02 -1.71 6.96
CA LEU A 256 -14.33 -3.13 6.79
C LEU A 256 -13.94 -3.64 5.40
N GLY A 257 -14.25 -2.90 4.34
CA GLY A 257 -13.83 -3.22 2.97
C GLY A 257 -12.32 -3.34 2.82
N SER A 258 -11.57 -2.44 3.46
CA SER A 258 -10.11 -2.49 3.49
C SER A 258 -9.59 -3.71 4.24
N ALA A 259 -10.19 -4.06 5.38
CA ALA A 259 -9.82 -5.26 6.14
C ALA A 259 -10.13 -6.56 5.39
N LEU A 260 -11.23 -6.62 4.65
CA LEU A 260 -11.58 -7.75 3.79
C LEU A 260 -10.61 -7.89 2.61
N ALA A 261 -10.14 -6.78 2.02
CA ALA A 261 -9.12 -6.83 0.97
C ALA A 261 -7.77 -7.35 1.48
N GLU A 262 -7.35 -6.96 2.68
CA GLU A 262 -6.14 -7.51 3.32
C GLU A 262 -6.30 -9.00 3.68
N ALA A 263 -7.48 -9.40 4.18
CA ALA A 263 -7.78 -10.81 4.43
C ALA A 263 -7.75 -11.64 3.12
N ALA A 264 -8.24 -11.07 2.01
CA ALA A 264 -8.14 -11.70 0.70
C ALA A 264 -6.68 -11.84 0.23
N ALA A 265 -5.83 -10.87 0.59
CA ALA A 265 -4.40 -10.92 0.28
C ALA A 265 -3.69 -12.01 1.10
N GLU A 266 -4.05 -12.20 2.38
CA GLU A 266 -3.57 -13.33 3.18
C GLU A 266 -4.05 -14.65 2.61
N TRP A 267 -5.32 -14.75 2.18
CA TRP A 267 -5.88 -15.93 1.55
C TRP A 267 -5.09 -16.37 0.30
N ALA A 268 -4.79 -15.41 -0.59
CA ALA A 268 -3.98 -15.68 -1.78
C ALA A 268 -2.53 -16.05 -1.42
N HIS A 269 -1.96 -15.43 -0.37
CA HIS A 269 -0.64 -15.75 0.11
C HIS A 269 -0.58 -17.17 0.71
N ASP A 270 -1.60 -17.60 1.47
CA ASP A 270 -1.71 -18.97 1.97
C ASP A 270 -1.75 -20.01 0.85
N ARG A 271 -2.45 -19.70 -0.25
CA ARG A 271 -2.48 -20.57 -1.43
C ARG A 271 -1.10 -20.71 -2.08
N ILE A 272 -0.42 -19.58 -2.29
CA ILE A 272 0.95 -19.57 -2.82
C ILE A 272 1.90 -20.28 -1.86
N ALA A 273 1.75 -20.08 -0.55
CA ALA A 273 2.58 -20.74 0.46
C ALA A 273 2.39 -22.26 0.46
N ALA A 274 1.16 -22.75 0.24
CA ALA A 274 0.89 -24.17 0.10
C ALA A 274 1.56 -24.76 -1.16
N ASP A 275 1.49 -24.06 -2.29
CA ASP A 275 2.19 -24.43 -3.53
C ASP A 275 3.71 -24.44 -3.34
N LEU A 276 4.26 -23.41 -2.69
CA LEU A 276 5.69 -23.31 -2.37
C LEU A 276 6.14 -24.47 -1.48
N ALA A 277 5.36 -24.82 -0.46
CA ALA A 277 5.63 -25.96 0.41
C ALA A 277 5.59 -27.28 -0.36
N ALA A 278 4.62 -27.47 -1.25
CA ALA A 278 4.54 -28.63 -2.13
C ALA A 278 5.72 -28.73 -3.11
N ALA A 279 6.28 -27.59 -3.52
CA ALA A 279 7.50 -27.48 -4.32
C ALA A 279 8.81 -27.61 -3.49
N GLY A 280 8.72 -27.87 -2.18
CA GLY A 280 9.86 -28.06 -1.29
C GLY A 280 10.54 -26.77 -0.80
N ALA A 281 9.92 -25.61 -1.00
CA ALA A 281 10.42 -24.34 -0.49
C ALA A 281 10.45 -24.35 1.05
N GLN A 282 11.48 -23.73 1.63
CA GLN A 282 11.70 -23.71 3.08
C GLN A 282 11.00 -22.53 3.79
N THR A 283 10.10 -21.84 3.09
CA THR A 283 9.44 -20.62 3.57
C THR A 283 8.08 -20.46 2.89
N ARG A 284 7.14 -19.80 3.58
CA ARG A 284 5.88 -19.29 2.98
C ARG A 284 6.12 -18.14 1.99
N GLY A 285 7.34 -17.61 1.94
CA GLY A 285 7.72 -16.45 1.16
C GLY A 285 7.25 -15.13 1.78
N ARG A 286 7.92 -14.05 1.42
CA ARG A 286 7.64 -12.69 1.91
C ARG A 286 6.86 -11.93 0.84
N ARG A 287 5.73 -11.31 1.23
CA ARG A 287 4.85 -10.53 0.36
C ARG A 287 5.31 -9.08 0.24
N TYR A 288 5.46 -8.56 -0.98
CA TYR A 288 5.76 -7.16 -1.29
C TYR A 288 4.75 -6.60 -2.29
N SER A 289 4.53 -5.29 -2.29
CA SER A 289 3.55 -4.64 -3.16
C SER A 289 4.12 -3.35 -3.73
N PHE A 290 3.83 -3.07 -5.01
CA PHE A 290 4.27 -1.83 -5.63
C PHE A 290 3.65 -0.61 -4.95
N GLY A 291 4.48 0.41 -4.71
CA GLY A 291 4.13 1.61 -3.94
C GLY A 291 4.68 1.62 -2.52
N PHE A 292 5.25 0.51 -2.05
CA PHE A 292 5.98 0.44 -0.78
C PHE A 292 7.47 0.81 -0.95
N PRO A 293 8.17 1.19 0.14
CA PRO A 293 9.56 1.67 0.07
C PRO A 293 10.51 0.76 -0.73
N ALA A 294 10.48 -0.57 -0.52
CA ALA A 294 11.37 -1.50 -1.24
C ALA A 294 11.05 -1.68 -2.74
N CYS A 295 9.87 -1.25 -3.19
CA CYS A 295 9.39 -1.40 -4.56
C CYS A 295 8.42 -0.24 -4.91
N PRO A 296 8.93 1.00 -5.03
CA PRO A 296 8.10 2.20 -5.01
C PRO A 296 7.31 2.46 -6.30
N GLY A 297 7.64 1.76 -7.41
CA GLY A 297 7.10 2.02 -8.75
C GLY A 297 5.64 1.59 -8.90
N THR A 298 4.71 2.48 -8.54
CA THR A 298 3.27 2.25 -8.71
C THR A 298 2.86 2.04 -10.16
N GLU A 299 3.60 2.60 -11.12
CA GLU A 299 3.41 2.40 -12.56
C GLU A 299 3.51 0.94 -13.02
N PHE A 300 4.13 0.07 -12.21
CA PHE A 300 4.19 -1.37 -12.49
C PHE A 300 2.91 -2.12 -12.12
N GLN A 301 1.90 -1.44 -11.57
CA GLN A 301 0.58 -2.03 -11.32
C GLN A 301 -0.12 -2.41 -12.63
N ASP A 302 -0.12 -1.56 -13.65
CA ASP A 302 -0.74 -1.85 -14.95
C ASP A 302 -0.17 -3.12 -15.63
N PRO A 303 1.15 -3.23 -15.86
CA PRO A 303 1.70 -4.43 -16.48
C PRO A 303 1.55 -5.67 -15.59
N LEU A 304 1.53 -5.52 -14.25
CA LEU A 304 1.24 -6.62 -13.33
C LEU A 304 -0.19 -7.16 -13.50
N LEU A 305 -1.18 -6.27 -13.54
CA LEU A 305 -2.58 -6.64 -13.76
C LEU A 305 -2.78 -7.30 -15.13
N GLU A 306 -2.09 -6.80 -16.16
CA GLU A 306 -2.09 -7.43 -17.49
C GLU A 306 -1.49 -8.84 -17.45
N LEU A 307 -0.33 -8.99 -16.82
CA LEU A 307 0.38 -10.28 -16.70
C LEU A 307 -0.47 -11.34 -15.98
N LEU A 308 -1.25 -10.92 -14.97
CA LEU A 308 -2.18 -11.78 -14.23
C LEU A 308 -3.53 -11.99 -14.96
N ALA A 309 -3.80 -11.24 -16.03
CA ALA A 309 -5.12 -11.10 -16.63
C ALA A 309 -6.20 -10.80 -15.57
N ALA A 310 -5.93 -9.82 -14.71
CA ALA A 310 -6.74 -9.45 -13.54
C ALA A 310 -8.09 -8.80 -13.91
N SER A 311 -8.28 -8.38 -15.17
CA SER A 311 -9.59 -7.96 -15.68
C SER A 311 -10.67 -9.05 -15.51
N ARG A 312 -10.27 -10.33 -15.49
CA ARG A 312 -11.16 -11.48 -15.23
C ARG A 312 -11.79 -11.46 -13.83
N ILE A 313 -11.16 -10.76 -12.88
CA ILE A 313 -11.70 -10.56 -11.52
C ILE A 313 -12.16 -9.11 -11.29
N GLY A 314 -12.29 -8.32 -12.36
CA GLY A 314 -12.83 -6.97 -12.31
C GLY A 314 -11.88 -5.91 -11.74
N ILE A 315 -10.58 -6.20 -11.64
CA ILE A 315 -9.58 -5.22 -11.20
C ILE A 315 -8.95 -4.53 -12.41
N SER A 316 -8.80 -3.21 -12.31
CA SER A 316 -8.06 -2.36 -13.23
C SER A 316 -7.22 -1.34 -12.45
N ALA A 317 -6.42 -0.55 -13.15
CA ALA A 317 -5.73 0.59 -12.56
C ALA A 317 -6.24 1.90 -13.17
N THR A 318 -6.37 2.92 -12.33
CA THR A 318 -6.67 4.29 -12.76
C THR A 318 -5.46 4.91 -13.48
N PRO A 319 -5.58 6.06 -14.16
CA PRO A 319 -4.43 6.77 -14.71
C PRO A 319 -3.36 7.16 -13.67
N GLY A 320 -3.73 7.18 -12.39
CA GLY A 320 -2.87 7.37 -11.23
C GLY A 320 -2.18 6.11 -10.72
N HIS A 321 -2.35 4.96 -11.39
CA HIS A 321 -1.91 3.62 -10.99
C HIS A 321 -2.51 3.11 -9.66
N GLN A 322 -3.65 3.67 -9.25
CA GLN A 322 -4.43 3.16 -8.13
C GLN A 322 -5.33 2.02 -8.60
N LEU A 323 -5.46 0.98 -7.79
CA LEU A 323 -6.36 -0.13 -8.10
C LEU A 323 -7.83 0.33 -8.02
N ASP A 324 -8.62 -0.10 -9.00
CA ASP A 324 -10.08 -0.01 -8.99
C ASP A 324 -10.65 -1.42 -9.19
N PRO A 325 -11.42 -1.99 -8.23
CA PRO A 325 -11.92 -1.38 -6.99
C PRO A 325 -10.82 -0.99 -6.01
N GLU A 326 -11.07 0.04 -5.19
CA GLU A 326 -10.11 0.51 -4.16
C GLU A 326 -9.81 -0.54 -3.08
N HIS A 327 -10.77 -1.42 -2.77
CA HIS A 327 -10.58 -2.54 -1.85
C HIS A 327 -9.98 -3.75 -2.58
N SER A 328 -8.80 -3.52 -3.18
CA SER A 328 -8.03 -4.51 -3.89
C SER A 328 -6.57 -4.46 -3.47
N VAL A 329 -5.90 -5.60 -3.54
CA VAL A 329 -4.47 -5.73 -3.21
C VAL A 329 -3.79 -6.50 -4.32
N THR A 330 -2.65 -5.98 -4.77
CA THR A 330 -1.72 -6.71 -5.61
C THR A 330 -0.41 -6.90 -4.85
N ALA A 331 0.24 -8.02 -5.08
CA ALA A 331 1.53 -8.29 -4.48
C ALA A 331 2.33 -9.31 -5.27
N PHE A 332 3.59 -9.44 -4.90
CA PHE A 332 4.48 -10.51 -5.30
C PHE A 332 5.12 -11.17 -4.09
N VAL A 333 5.50 -12.44 -4.26
CA VAL A 333 6.08 -13.25 -3.18
C VAL A 333 7.52 -13.58 -3.50
N VAL A 334 8.42 -13.18 -2.61
CA VAL A 334 9.83 -13.58 -2.61
C VAL A 334 9.97 -14.82 -1.74
N ALA A 335 10.14 -15.98 -2.37
CA ALA A 335 10.22 -17.28 -1.71
C ALA A 335 11.64 -17.58 -1.16
N ARG A 336 12.23 -16.65 -0.40
CA ARG A 336 13.54 -16.80 0.22
C ARG A 336 13.45 -16.71 1.75
N PRO A 337 14.03 -17.65 2.53
CA PRO A 337 13.97 -17.61 3.99
C PRO A 337 14.61 -16.35 4.60
N ASP A 338 15.60 -15.78 3.92
CA ASP A 338 16.30 -14.55 4.30
C ASP A 338 15.67 -13.28 3.72
N ALA A 339 14.53 -13.39 3.02
CA ALA A 339 13.78 -12.22 2.55
C ALA A 339 13.37 -11.35 3.72
N ILE A 340 13.61 -10.03 3.69
CA ILE A 340 13.27 -9.04 4.71
C ILE A 340 12.62 -7.77 4.13
N TYR A 341 11.83 -7.06 4.94
CA TYR A 341 11.38 -5.70 4.60
C TYR A 341 12.50 -4.68 4.86
N PHE A 342 12.60 -3.70 3.98
CA PHE A 342 13.58 -2.60 4.05
C PHE A 342 13.08 -1.39 3.24
N GLU A 343 13.79 -0.27 3.33
CA GLU A 343 13.43 1.01 2.70
C GLU A 343 14.55 1.46 1.78
N THR A 344 14.25 1.88 0.53
CA THR A 344 15.28 2.23 -0.46
C THR A 344 15.67 3.70 -0.46
#